data_AF-A0A8S4S3I8-F1
#
_entry.id   AF-A0A8S4S3I8-F1
#
_cell.length_a   1.000
_cell.length_b   1.000
_cell.length_c   1.000
_cell.angle_alpha   90.00
_cell.angle_beta   90.00
_cell.angle_gamma   90.00
#
_symmetry.space_group_name_H-M   'P 1'
#
loop_
_entity.id
_entity.type
_entity.pdbx_description
1 polymer ?
#
loop_
_entity_poly.entity_id
_entity_poly.type
_entity_poly.pdbx_seq_one_letter_code
_entity_poly.pdbx_strand_id
1 'polypeptide(L)'
;MITAGGRVVDVMLWCLLAWFTAHLQLTETRMEEVDSKYKSMEPHTQSTENPKPEPPRIEPKLGNCFHMTRKDCPADMRCKRIEPDSVFCCDVDSFRLKEALAITMTQNTTNLHVLNATIDELDVSQSIFRRLTSMALTDGNIGKIIGQFPKHSSIACLNISNNNLSSATLQPPIQRPFAYLFNLTVLDASRNNLTEFPLSLVQSNRKISVDLSGNNYLPCKHFLKVMETNNSSLVTFLNYDKTFCALDLRFNWFKDVLIVPIDHLRVQKELNISCRNIRPADINCTCVPDRLELMDGVNNLVAAVDCSQRHLKEMPTNLPPNTAKLNVSYNNITSLQPVSDPSYEHVRQLLVDHNDIANIVELEGTKFIDNFMIFSITHNKLKTIHTYVLSNRFETMGPSLLISGNYIHCDCNTEKVLKPWLLENFKNIPDYKGLKCEDNMGAVVDLRESQVCHTPRDWTDYIYYIIGLEVLILVLLISKVSYDYWVFKTAGYLPWPANKMPRLPCDWLCE
;
A
#
# COMPACT_ATOMS: atom_id res chain seq x y z
N MET A 1 -34.36 -16.73 64.98
CA MET A 1 -34.81 -15.37 64.60
C MET A 1 -34.00 -14.93 63.38
N ILE A 2 -34.30 -15.51 62.22
CA ILE A 2 -33.68 -15.17 60.92
C ILE A 2 -34.79 -15.37 59.88
N THR A 3 -34.81 -14.51 58.86
CA THR A 3 -35.61 -14.52 57.62
C THR A 3 -36.94 -13.75 57.62
N ALA A 4 -36.93 -12.60 56.93
CA ALA A 4 -37.98 -12.14 56.01
C ALA A 4 -37.53 -10.80 55.38
N GLY A 5 -37.03 -10.83 54.14
CA GLY A 5 -36.60 -9.60 53.45
C GLY A 5 -36.10 -9.78 52.01
N GLY A 6 -35.87 -11.01 51.54
CA GLY A 6 -35.29 -11.26 50.21
C GLY A 6 -36.25 -11.71 49.11
N ARG A 7 -37.56 -11.85 49.34
CA ARG A 7 -38.48 -12.49 48.36
C ARG A 7 -39.31 -11.56 47.48
N VAL A 8 -39.27 -10.24 47.69
CA VAL A 8 -40.12 -9.30 46.92
C VAL A 8 -39.39 -8.76 45.67
N VAL A 9 -38.06 -8.69 45.70
CA VAL A 9 -37.26 -8.10 44.60
C VAL A 9 -37.11 -9.05 43.40
N ASP A 10 -37.12 -10.37 43.64
CA ASP A 10 -36.93 -11.37 42.59
C ASP A 10 -38.20 -11.54 41.72
N VAL A 11 -39.38 -11.52 42.34
CA VAL A 11 -40.66 -11.68 41.61
C VAL A 11 -40.96 -10.49 40.69
N MET A 12 -40.58 -9.27 41.10
CA MET A 12 -40.74 -8.06 40.27
C MET A 12 -39.83 -8.09 39.02
N LEU A 13 -38.60 -8.62 39.16
CA LEU A 13 -37.66 -8.70 38.05
C LEU A 13 -38.08 -9.74 37.01
N TRP A 14 -38.62 -10.88 37.46
CA TRP A 14 -39.18 -11.91 36.58
C TRP A 14 -40.49 -11.49 35.92
N CYS A 15 -41.35 -10.71 36.58
CA CYS A 15 -42.55 -10.15 35.96
C CYS A 15 -42.23 -9.10 34.88
N LEU A 16 -41.19 -8.28 35.06
CA LEU A 16 -40.75 -7.29 34.06
C LEU A 16 -40.12 -7.95 32.82
N LEU A 17 -39.36 -9.03 33.01
CA LEU A 17 -38.79 -9.82 31.91
C LEU A 17 -39.87 -10.61 31.15
N ALA A 18 -40.89 -11.13 31.84
CA ALA A 18 -42.03 -11.79 31.20
C ALA A 18 -42.93 -10.80 30.43
N TRP A 19 -43.07 -9.57 30.92
CA TRP A 19 -43.83 -8.52 30.22
C TRP A 19 -43.11 -8.04 28.95
N PHE A 20 -41.78 -7.90 28.97
CA PHE A 20 -40.99 -7.50 27.79
C PHE A 20 -40.97 -8.56 26.69
N THR A 21 -41.01 -9.84 27.05
CA THR A 21 -41.04 -10.96 26.09
C THR A 21 -42.42 -11.22 25.50
N ALA A 22 -43.50 -10.81 26.18
CA ALA A 22 -44.88 -10.94 25.70
C ALA A 22 -45.39 -9.74 24.86
N HIS A 23 -44.62 -8.64 24.75
CA HIS A 23 -45.03 -7.43 24.02
C HIS A 23 -44.09 -6.98 22.91
N LEU A 24 -43.14 -7.82 22.50
CA LEU A 24 -42.42 -7.60 21.24
C LEU A 24 -43.28 -8.09 20.07
N GLN A 25 -43.99 -7.16 19.43
CA GLN A 25 -44.59 -7.39 18.11
C GLN A 25 -43.47 -7.62 17.09
N LEU A 26 -43.47 -8.79 16.47
CA LEU A 26 -42.76 -9.05 15.21
C LEU A 26 -43.36 -8.11 14.14
N THR A 27 -42.63 -7.05 13.78
CA THR A 27 -42.91 -6.31 12.54
C THR A 27 -42.18 -6.97 11.39
N GLU A 28 -42.96 -7.65 10.57
CA GLU A 28 -42.62 -8.23 9.27
C GLU A 28 -42.27 -7.11 8.28
N THR A 29 -40.97 -6.91 7.98
CA THR A 29 -40.56 -6.01 6.89
C THR A 29 -40.58 -6.78 5.58
N ARG A 30 -41.72 -6.65 4.89
CA ARG A 30 -41.95 -7.02 3.49
C ARG A 30 -41.05 -6.17 2.57
N MET A 31 -40.36 -6.83 1.64
CA MET A 31 -39.67 -6.20 0.52
C MET A 31 -40.68 -5.43 -0.34
N GLU A 32 -40.50 -4.12 -0.47
CA GLU A 32 -41.09 -3.33 -1.55
C GLU A 32 -39.98 -2.74 -2.43
N GLU A 33 -40.15 -3.03 -3.71
CA GLU A 33 -39.40 -2.63 -4.88
C GLU A 33 -39.65 -1.13 -5.14
N VAL A 34 -38.59 -0.32 -5.22
CA VAL A 34 -38.71 1.10 -5.61
C VAL A 34 -38.04 1.33 -6.94
N ASP A 35 -38.92 1.72 -7.85
CA ASP A 35 -38.75 1.95 -9.27
C ASP A 35 -37.75 3.04 -9.65
N SER A 36 -37.17 2.81 -10.83
CA SER A 36 -36.36 3.74 -11.58
C SER A 36 -37.13 5.01 -11.98
N LYS A 37 -36.46 6.15 -11.92
CA LYS A 37 -36.97 7.42 -12.45
C LYS A 37 -35.88 8.14 -13.24
N TYR A 38 -35.62 7.67 -14.47
CA TYR A 38 -35.06 8.51 -15.52
C TYR A 38 -36.08 8.63 -16.67
N LYS A 39 -36.49 9.88 -16.84
CA LYS A 39 -37.41 10.50 -17.78
C LYS A 39 -37.39 9.90 -19.20
N SER A 40 -38.52 9.33 -19.62
CA SER A 40 -38.89 9.10 -21.02
C SER A 40 -39.58 10.36 -21.57
N MET A 41 -39.20 10.78 -22.78
CA MET A 41 -39.88 11.79 -23.59
C MET A 41 -40.50 11.05 -24.79
N GLU A 42 -41.80 11.26 -24.99
CA GLU A 42 -42.65 10.61 -25.99
C GLU A 42 -42.34 11.00 -27.47
N PRO A 43 -42.88 10.24 -28.44
CA PRO A 43 -42.40 10.18 -29.82
C PRO A 43 -43.10 11.19 -30.77
N HIS A 44 -42.35 11.68 -31.75
CA HIS A 44 -42.90 12.36 -32.92
C HIS A 44 -42.52 11.62 -34.21
N THR A 45 -43.55 11.02 -34.80
CA THR A 45 -43.93 11.00 -36.23
C THR A 45 -42.87 10.64 -37.28
N GLN A 46 -43.08 9.49 -37.92
CA GLN A 46 -42.48 9.08 -39.19
C GLN A 46 -42.76 10.10 -40.31
N SER A 47 -41.73 10.41 -41.11
CA SER A 47 -41.90 10.73 -42.52
C SER A 47 -40.86 9.97 -43.33
N THR A 48 -41.36 9.34 -44.39
CA THR A 48 -40.75 8.35 -45.26
C THR A 48 -40.01 9.05 -46.39
N GLU A 49 -38.71 8.79 -46.56
CA GLU A 49 -38.12 8.76 -47.91
C GLU A 49 -36.84 7.91 -47.93
N ASN A 50 -36.77 7.02 -48.91
CA ASN A 50 -35.77 5.96 -49.04
C ASN A 50 -34.70 6.39 -50.05
N PRO A 51 -33.40 6.40 -49.70
CA PRO A 51 -32.34 6.31 -50.71
C PRO A 51 -31.61 4.96 -50.63
N LYS A 52 -31.75 4.23 -51.72
CA LYS A 52 -31.01 3.06 -52.21
C LYS A 52 -29.60 2.88 -51.59
N PRO A 53 -29.26 1.74 -50.95
CA PRO A 53 -27.92 1.52 -50.44
C PRO A 53 -26.95 1.13 -51.56
N GLU A 54 -25.99 2.00 -51.82
CA GLU A 54 -24.70 1.69 -52.44
C GLU A 54 -23.89 0.83 -51.45
N PRO A 55 -23.16 -0.21 -51.88
CA PRO A 55 -22.50 -1.14 -50.96
C PRO A 55 -21.41 -0.41 -50.16
N PRO A 56 -21.37 -0.55 -48.82
CA PRO A 56 -20.36 0.10 -48.00
C PRO A 56 -19.00 -0.54 -48.27
N ARG A 57 -18.06 0.25 -48.81
CA ARG A 57 -16.63 -0.05 -48.72
C ARG A 57 -16.25 -0.05 -47.25
N ILE A 58 -15.89 -1.21 -46.71
CA ILE A 58 -15.36 -1.33 -45.35
C ILE A 58 -13.90 -0.87 -45.39
N GLU A 59 -13.64 0.41 -45.12
CA GLU A 59 -12.27 0.83 -44.80
C GLU A 59 -11.88 0.28 -43.41
N PRO A 60 -10.73 -0.41 -43.29
CA PRO A 60 -10.29 -0.95 -42.00
C PRO A 60 -9.93 0.19 -41.05
N LYS A 61 -10.63 0.23 -39.90
CA LYS A 61 -10.27 1.09 -38.77
C LYS A 61 -8.84 0.79 -38.35
N LEU A 62 -8.06 1.85 -38.15
CA LEU A 62 -6.67 1.85 -37.70
C LEU A 62 -6.36 0.70 -36.72
N GLY A 63 -5.42 -0.18 -37.09
CA GLY A 63 -4.87 -1.21 -36.20
C GLY A 63 -5.50 -2.61 -36.27
N ASN A 64 -6.52 -2.85 -37.09
CA ASN A 64 -7.12 -4.18 -37.21
C ASN A 64 -6.87 -4.78 -38.60
N CYS A 65 -6.37 -6.01 -38.62
CA CYS A 65 -6.31 -6.81 -39.84
C CYS A 65 -7.72 -7.01 -40.39
N PHE A 66 -7.82 -7.27 -41.69
CA PHE A 66 -9.07 -7.75 -42.28
C PHE A 66 -9.60 -8.92 -41.45
N HIS A 67 -10.78 -8.72 -40.87
CA HIS A 67 -11.38 -9.62 -39.90
C HIS A 67 -12.90 -9.59 -40.08
N MET A 68 -13.51 -10.76 -40.10
CA MET A 68 -14.95 -10.96 -40.21
C MET A 68 -15.48 -11.73 -39.01
N THR A 69 -16.76 -11.52 -38.71
CA THR A 69 -17.36 -12.16 -37.55
C THR A 69 -17.86 -13.56 -37.89
N ARG A 70 -18.03 -14.41 -36.87
CA ARG A 70 -18.57 -15.77 -37.07
C ARG A 70 -19.96 -15.80 -37.72
N LYS A 71 -20.73 -14.71 -37.63
CA LYS A 71 -22.05 -14.59 -38.27
C LYS A 71 -21.96 -14.56 -39.79
N ASP A 72 -20.82 -14.13 -40.32
CA ASP A 72 -20.57 -13.98 -41.76
C ASP A 72 -20.02 -15.27 -42.39
N CYS A 73 -19.88 -16.34 -41.60
CA CYS A 73 -19.32 -17.60 -42.07
C CYS A 73 -20.19 -18.23 -43.16
N PRO A 74 -19.60 -18.70 -44.27
CA PRO A 74 -20.34 -19.31 -45.36
C PRO A 74 -20.87 -20.70 -44.98
N ALA A 75 -22.16 -20.93 -45.21
CA ALA A 75 -22.84 -22.18 -44.84
C ALA A 75 -22.40 -23.38 -45.72
N ASP A 76 -22.23 -23.17 -47.03
CA ASP A 76 -22.04 -24.29 -47.98
C ASP A 76 -20.57 -24.53 -48.39
N MET A 77 -19.81 -23.47 -48.69
CA MET A 77 -18.49 -23.63 -49.31
C MET A 77 -17.31 -23.52 -48.33
N ARG A 78 -17.57 -23.31 -47.03
CA ARG A 78 -16.60 -23.07 -45.93
C ARG A 78 -15.63 -21.89 -46.14
N CYS A 79 -15.38 -21.48 -47.38
CA CYS A 79 -14.70 -20.27 -47.81
C CYS A 79 -15.56 -19.50 -48.81
N LYS A 80 -15.55 -18.18 -48.73
CA LYS A 80 -16.27 -17.29 -49.62
C LYS A 80 -15.42 -16.06 -49.93
N ARG A 81 -15.51 -15.59 -51.17
CA ARG A 81 -14.95 -14.31 -51.58
C ARG A 81 -15.88 -13.17 -51.14
N ILE A 82 -15.34 -12.23 -50.41
CA ILE A 82 -16.02 -11.05 -49.87
C ILE A 82 -15.35 -9.85 -50.51
N GLU A 83 -16.11 -9.00 -51.20
CA GLU A 83 -15.53 -7.94 -52.05
C GLU A 83 -14.57 -8.52 -53.13
N PRO A 84 -14.12 -7.76 -54.14
CA PRO A 84 -13.28 -8.33 -55.20
C PRO A 84 -11.87 -8.73 -54.74
N ASP A 85 -11.44 -8.41 -53.52
CA ASP A 85 -10.05 -8.57 -53.07
C ASP A 85 -9.90 -9.34 -51.75
N SER A 86 -11.00 -9.71 -51.08
CA SER A 86 -10.96 -10.33 -49.76
C SER A 86 -11.56 -11.75 -49.75
N VAL A 87 -10.97 -12.64 -48.96
CA VAL A 87 -11.40 -14.04 -48.83
C VAL A 87 -11.58 -14.37 -47.36
N PHE A 88 -12.73 -14.96 -47.03
CA PHE A 88 -13.07 -15.38 -45.68
C PHE A 88 -13.40 -16.86 -45.62
N CYS A 89 -12.76 -17.59 -44.71
CA CYS A 89 -12.94 -19.01 -44.48
C CYS A 89 -13.28 -19.31 -43.02
N CYS A 90 -14.13 -20.30 -42.78
CA CYS A 90 -14.50 -20.74 -41.44
C CYS A 90 -14.52 -22.27 -41.32
N ASP A 91 -14.10 -22.77 -40.15
CA ASP A 91 -14.24 -24.18 -39.75
C ASP A 91 -13.63 -25.15 -40.79
N VAL A 92 -12.33 -24.96 -41.09
CA VAL A 92 -11.58 -25.71 -42.11
C VAL A 92 -10.40 -26.49 -41.53
N ASP A 93 -10.08 -27.63 -42.13
CA ASP A 93 -8.87 -28.42 -41.85
C ASP A 93 -7.75 -28.13 -42.85
N SER A 94 -6.54 -28.66 -42.60
CA SER A 94 -5.36 -28.54 -43.47
C SER A 94 -5.65 -28.81 -44.96
N PHE A 95 -6.41 -29.86 -45.26
CA PHE A 95 -6.67 -30.31 -46.63
C PHE A 95 -7.69 -29.40 -47.32
N ARG A 96 -8.80 -29.13 -46.63
CA ARG A 96 -9.88 -28.28 -47.13
C ARG A 96 -9.45 -26.84 -47.31
N LEU A 97 -8.60 -26.32 -46.43
CA LEU A 97 -8.02 -25.00 -46.60
C LEU A 97 -7.20 -24.94 -47.89
N LYS A 98 -6.33 -25.92 -48.14
CA LYS A 98 -5.50 -25.94 -49.35
C LYS A 98 -6.34 -26.01 -50.64
N GLU A 99 -7.37 -26.86 -50.66
CA GLU A 99 -8.31 -26.98 -51.77
C GLU A 99 -9.09 -25.67 -51.99
N ALA A 100 -9.63 -25.09 -50.93
CA ALA A 100 -10.45 -23.88 -51.01
C ALA A 100 -9.63 -22.64 -51.42
N LEU A 101 -8.39 -22.51 -50.94
CA LEU A 101 -7.50 -21.41 -51.34
C LEU A 101 -7.10 -21.50 -52.82
N ALA A 102 -6.90 -22.71 -53.37
CA ALA A 102 -6.58 -22.90 -54.78
C ALA A 102 -7.73 -22.46 -55.72
N ILE A 103 -8.98 -22.55 -55.26
CA ILE A 103 -10.17 -22.19 -56.03
C ILE A 103 -10.54 -20.71 -55.81
N THR A 104 -10.48 -20.25 -54.57
CA THR A 104 -11.07 -18.96 -54.17
C THR A 104 -10.10 -17.79 -54.31
N MET A 105 -8.79 -18.02 -54.13
CA MET A 105 -7.80 -16.96 -54.27
C MET A 105 -7.44 -16.70 -55.72
N THR A 106 -7.40 -15.42 -56.09
CA THR A 106 -7.02 -14.97 -57.44
C THR A 106 -5.88 -13.96 -57.35
N GLN A 107 -5.37 -13.50 -58.49
CA GLN A 107 -4.28 -12.51 -58.52
C GLN A 107 -4.63 -11.17 -57.84
N ASN A 108 -5.93 -10.86 -57.68
CA ASN A 108 -6.42 -9.63 -57.07
C ASN A 108 -6.67 -9.77 -55.56
N THR A 109 -6.50 -10.95 -54.98
CA THR A 109 -6.75 -11.17 -53.55
C THR A 109 -5.61 -10.59 -52.72
N THR A 110 -5.95 -9.65 -51.83
CA THR A 110 -5.02 -8.94 -50.94
C THR A 110 -5.32 -9.23 -49.47
N ASN A 111 -6.55 -9.63 -49.13
CA ASN A 111 -6.94 -9.90 -47.76
C ASN A 111 -7.44 -11.33 -47.59
N LEU A 112 -6.94 -12.01 -46.55
CA LEU A 112 -7.34 -13.35 -46.19
C LEU A 112 -7.66 -13.40 -44.69
N HIS A 113 -8.85 -13.89 -44.33
CA HIS A 113 -9.18 -14.26 -42.96
C HIS A 113 -9.67 -15.70 -42.91
N VAL A 114 -9.05 -16.50 -42.05
CA VAL A 114 -9.43 -17.88 -41.76
C VAL A 114 -9.77 -17.96 -40.28
N LEU A 115 -11.02 -18.31 -39.97
CA LEU A 115 -11.55 -18.44 -38.63
C LEU A 115 -11.69 -19.92 -38.26
N ASN A 116 -11.23 -20.29 -37.07
CA ASN A 116 -11.34 -21.63 -36.50
C ASN A 116 -10.86 -22.73 -37.45
N ALA A 117 -9.57 -22.70 -37.78
CA ALA A 117 -8.95 -23.73 -38.61
C ALA A 117 -8.01 -24.64 -37.80
N THR A 118 -8.06 -25.93 -38.10
CA THR A 118 -7.12 -26.92 -37.55
C THR A 118 -6.09 -27.27 -38.62
N ILE A 119 -4.88 -26.73 -38.47
CA ILE A 119 -3.82 -26.83 -39.46
C ILE A 119 -2.63 -27.56 -38.83
N ASP A 120 -2.29 -28.74 -39.34
CA ASP A 120 -1.17 -29.52 -38.83
C ASP A 120 0.17 -28.84 -39.15
N GLU A 121 0.34 -28.45 -40.42
CA GLU A 121 1.52 -27.75 -40.92
C GLU A 121 1.11 -26.60 -41.87
N LEU A 122 1.38 -25.37 -41.45
CA LEU A 122 1.17 -24.16 -42.24
C LEU A 122 2.47 -23.79 -42.96
N ASP A 123 2.55 -24.13 -44.25
CA ASP A 123 3.67 -23.72 -45.12
C ASP A 123 3.48 -22.30 -45.64
N VAL A 124 4.21 -21.34 -45.06
CA VAL A 124 4.14 -19.92 -45.43
C VAL A 124 5.01 -19.56 -46.65
N SER A 125 5.74 -20.52 -47.22
CA SER A 125 6.57 -20.30 -48.42
C SER A 125 5.76 -20.23 -49.71
N GLN A 126 4.48 -20.58 -49.65
CA GLN A 126 3.59 -20.59 -50.81
C GLN A 126 3.47 -19.20 -51.44
N SER A 127 3.57 -19.16 -52.77
CA SER A 127 3.50 -17.92 -53.57
C SER A 127 2.18 -17.16 -53.40
N ILE A 128 1.12 -17.84 -52.97
CA ILE A 128 -0.21 -17.31 -52.70
C ILE A 128 -0.19 -16.22 -51.61
N PHE A 129 0.72 -16.32 -50.64
CA PHE A 129 0.84 -15.35 -49.55
C PHE A 129 1.68 -14.11 -49.91
N ARG A 130 2.39 -14.12 -51.06
CA ARG A 130 3.28 -13.02 -51.46
C ARG A 130 2.55 -11.69 -51.65
N ARG A 131 1.29 -11.74 -52.10
CA ARG A 131 0.48 -10.58 -52.50
C ARG A 131 -0.46 -10.08 -51.41
N LEU A 132 -0.55 -10.81 -50.30
CA LEU A 132 -1.44 -10.43 -49.22
C LEU A 132 -0.92 -9.17 -48.54
N THR A 133 -1.83 -8.24 -48.25
CA THR A 133 -1.61 -7.08 -47.39
C THR A 133 -2.10 -7.36 -45.98
N SER A 134 -3.18 -8.15 -45.84
CA SER A 134 -3.73 -8.58 -44.56
C SER A 134 -3.93 -10.08 -44.52
N MET A 135 -3.39 -10.74 -43.49
CA MET A 135 -3.55 -12.16 -43.26
C MET A 135 -3.97 -12.41 -41.81
N ALA A 136 -5.14 -13.00 -41.61
CA ALA A 136 -5.67 -13.34 -40.30
C ALA A 136 -5.99 -14.85 -40.24
N LEU A 137 -5.45 -15.53 -39.23
CA LEU A 137 -5.77 -16.90 -38.84
C LEU A 137 -6.16 -16.82 -37.37
N THR A 138 -7.44 -16.97 -37.02
CA THR A 138 -7.91 -16.72 -35.65
C THR A 138 -8.70 -17.89 -35.08
N ASP A 139 -8.65 -18.06 -33.76
CA ASP A 139 -9.48 -19.01 -32.99
C ASP A 139 -9.37 -20.48 -33.45
N GLY A 140 -8.19 -20.90 -33.91
CA GLY A 140 -7.93 -22.23 -34.45
C GLY A 140 -6.90 -23.02 -33.64
N ASN A 141 -6.27 -23.98 -34.31
CA ASN A 141 -5.15 -24.76 -33.77
C ASN A 141 -4.12 -24.97 -34.89
N ILE A 142 -2.94 -24.36 -34.74
CA ILE A 142 -1.86 -24.48 -35.71
C ILE A 142 -0.73 -25.30 -35.09
N GLY A 143 -0.51 -26.50 -35.61
CA GLY A 143 0.49 -27.45 -35.13
C GLY A 143 1.91 -26.95 -35.36
N LYS A 144 2.26 -26.59 -36.60
CA LYS A 144 3.59 -26.06 -36.97
C LYS A 144 3.50 -25.01 -38.08
N ILE A 145 4.38 -24.02 -38.03
CA ILE A 145 4.58 -23.07 -39.13
C ILE A 145 5.95 -23.36 -39.75
N ILE A 146 5.96 -23.72 -41.03
CA ILE A 146 7.16 -24.12 -41.78
C ILE A 146 7.44 -23.17 -42.95
N GLY A 147 8.68 -23.13 -43.41
CA GLY A 147 9.11 -22.29 -44.51
C GLY A 147 9.36 -20.83 -44.12
N GLN A 148 9.47 -19.98 -45.12
CA GLN A 148 9.74 -18.55 -45.00
C GLN A 148 8.76 -17.77 -45.85
N PHE A 149 8.21 -16.67 -45.32
CA PHE A 149 7.46 -15.75 -46.17
C PHE A 149 8.34 -15.28 -47.35
N PRO A 150 7.77 -15.09 -48.55
CA PRO A 150 8.53 -14.62 -49.70
C PRO A 150 9.28 -13.30 -49.41
N LYS A 151 10.51 -13.13 -49.93
CA LYS A 151 11.40 -11.98 -49.65
C LYS A 151 10.80 -10.58 -49.88
N HIS A 152 9.76 -10.49 -50.71
CA HIS A 152 9.04 -9.25 -51.04
C HIS A 152 7.56 -9.35 -50.66
N SER A 153 7.29 -9.89 -49.48
CA SER A 153 5.93 -9.97 -48.94
C SER A 153 5.37 -8.58 -48.67
N SER A 154 4.16 -8.31 -49.14
CA SER A 154 3.43 -7.05 -48.90
C SER A 154 2.63 -7.03 -47.60
N ILE A 155 2.73 -8.08 -46.78
CA ILE A 155 1.91 -8.23 -45.57
C ILE A 155 2.22 -7.07 -44.61
N ALA A 156 1.21 -6.23 -44.40
CA ALA A 156 1.23 -5.13 -43.48
C ALA A 156 0.51 -5.45 -42.16
N CYS A 157 -0.44 -6.39 -42.19
CA CYS A 157 -1.17 -6.85 -41.02
C CYS A 157 -1.19 -8.37 -40.92
N LEU A 158 -0.71 -8.90 -39.80
CA LEU A 158 -0.72 -10.33 -39.50
C LEU A 158 -1.43 -10.58 -38.17
N ASN A 159 -2.53 -11.33 -38.20
CA ASN A 159 -3.22 -11.81 -37.02
C ASN A 159 -3.12 -13.34 -36.95
N ILE A 160 -2.56 -13.86 -35.86
CA ILE A 160 -2.42 -15.28 -35.55
C ILE A 160 -2.92 -15.56 -34.11
N SER A 161 -3.87 -14.75 -33.64
CA SER A 161 -4.43 -14.83 -32.30
C SER A 161 -5.15 -16.16 -32.03
N ASN A 162 -5.04 -16.65 -30.79
CA ASN A 162 -5.77 -17.82 -30.31
C ASN A 162 -5.61 -19.08 -31.18
N ASN A 163 -4.37 -19.47 -31.51
CA ASN A 163 -4.05 -20.66 -32.32
C ASN A 163 -3.25 -21.73 -31.56
N ASN A 164 -3.15 -21.63 -30.23
CA ASN A 164 -2.35 -22.54 -29.38
C ASN A 164 -0.88 -22.64 -29.83
N LEU A 165 -0.33 -21.57 -30.41
CA LEU A 165 1.06 -21.55 -30.87
C LEU A 165 2.01 -21.57 -29.68
N SER A 166 3.11 -22.32 -29.80
CA SER A 166 4.24 -22.22 -28.87
C SER A 166 5.51 -21.86 -29.63
N SER A 167 6.54 -21.37 -28.95
CA SER A 167 7.80 -21.07 -29.67
C SER A 167 8.45 -22.31 -30.28
N ALA A 168 8.11 -23.51 -29.78
CA ALA A 168 8.49 -24.78 -30.38
C ALA A 168 7.69 -25.15 -31.65
N THR A 169 6.53 -24.52 -31.92
CA THR A 169 5.78 -24.73 -33.19
C THR A 169 6.34 -23.90 -34.35
N LEU A 170 7.26 -22.96 -34.06
CA LEU A 170 8.00 -22.18 -35.04
C LEU A 170 9.32 -22.90 -35.40
N GLN A 171 9.27 -23.95 -36.23
CA GLN A 171 10.42 -24.81 -36.56
C GLN A 171 10.82 -24.79 -38.05
N PRO A 172 12.11 -25.06 -38.38
CA PRO A 172 13.29 -25.06 -37.51
C PRO A 172 13.80 -23.63 -37.25
N PRO A 173 14.55 -23.38 -36.15
CA PRO A 173 15.10 -22.06 -35.78
C PRO A 173 15.97 -21.39 -36.86
N ILE A 174 16.40 -22.16 -37.86
CA ILE A 174 17.17 -21.71 -39.03
C ILE A 174 16.29 -20.94 -40.03
N GLN A 175 15.03 -21.33 -40.20
CA GLN A 175 14.19 -20.76 -41.25
C GLN A 175 13.52 -19.44 -40.82
N ARG A 176 13.36 -19.11 -39.53
CA ARG A 176 12.78 -17.81 -39.09
C ARG A 176 11.61 -17.35 -39.98
N PRO A 177 10.42 -17.99 -39.90
CA PRO A 177 9.36 -17.84 -40.89
C PRO A 177 8.99 -16.39 -41.22
N PHE A 178 9.02 -15.52 -40.21
CA PHE A 178 8.65 -14.10 -40.29
C PHE A 178 9.80 -13.15 -40.67
N ALA A 179 11.00 -13.65 -41.00
CA ALA A 179 12.19 -12.82 -41.21
C ALA A 179 12.07 -11.77 -42.34
N TYR A 180 11.23 -12.03 -43.35
CA TYR A 180 11.07 -11.16 -44.51
C TYR A 180 9.83 -10.26 -44.46
N LEU A 181 9.14 -10.18 -43.32
CA LEU A 181 7.99 -9.30 -43.13
C LEU A 181 8.43 -7.88 -42.75
N PHE A 182 9.08 -7.19 -43.69
CA PHE A 182 9.65 -5.84 -43.50
C PHE A 182 8.66 -4.68 -43.61
N ASN A 183 7.44 -4.97 -44.07
CA ASN A 183 6.36 -3.99 -44.20
C ASN A 183 5.31 -4.15 -43.10
N LEU A 184 5.60 -4.97 -42.08
CA LEU A 184 4.62 -5.32 -41.06
C LEU A 184 4.40 -4.13 -40.11
N THR A 185 3.15 -3.68 -40.05
CA THR A 185 2.71 -2.56 -39.21
C THR A 185 1.89 -3.02 -38.02
N VAL A 186 1.21 -4.16 -38.11
CA VAL A 186 0.37 -4.71 -37.05
C VAL A 186 0.62 -6.22 -36.94
N LEU A 187 0.89 -6.67 -35.72
CA LEU A 187 0.99 -8.07 -35.35
C LEU A 187 0.08 -8.36 -34.17
N ASP A 188 -0.92 -9.20 -34.37
CA ASP A 188 -1.70 -9.76 -33.26
C ASP A 188 -1.30 -11.23 -33.10
N ALA A 189 -0.60 -11.54 -32.01
CA ALA A 189 -0.26 -12.90 -31.61
C ALA A 189 -0.81 -13.20 -30.21
N SER A 190 -1.89 -12.51 -29.81
CA SER A 190 -2.53 -12.66 -28.51
C SER A 190 -3.09 -14.07 -28.28
N ARG A 191 -3.26 -14.44 -27.01
CA ARG A 191 -3.86 -15.71 -26.55
C ARG A 191 -3.20 -16.95 -27.16
N ASN A 192 -1.88 -16.94 -27.28
CA ASN A 192 -1.09 -18.12 -27.61
C ASN A 192 -0.27 -18.57 -26.39
N ASN A 193 0.57 -19.58 -26.55
CA ASN A 193 1.47 -20.09 -25.53
C ASN A 193 2.95 -19.83 -25.90
N LEU A 194 3.25 -18.61 -26.35
CA LEU A 194 4.59 -18.22 -26.78
C LEU A 194 5.54 -18.08 -25.57
N THR A 195 6.77 -18.57 -25.72
CA THR A 195 7.83 -18.50 -24.68
C THR A 195 9.03 -17.67 -25.12
N GLU A 196 9.14 -17.37 -26.41
CA GLU A 196 10.15 -16.50 -27.00
C GLU A 196 9.52 -15.26 -27.62
N PHE A 197 10.06 -14.10 -27.30
CA PHE A 197 9.61 -12.82 -27.86
C PHE A 197 10.12 -12.67 -29.30
N PRO A 198 9.29 -12.26 -30.27
CA PRO A 198 9.67 -12.15 -31.69
C PRO A 198 10.55 -10.91 -31.97
N LEU A 199 11.72 -10.81 -31.33
CA LEU A 199 12.60 -9.64 -31.39
C LEU A 199 13.00 -9.27 -32.82
N SER A 200 13.29 -10.25 -33.68
CA SER A 200 13.70 -10.02 -35.07
C SER A 200 12.62 -9.33 -35.90
N LEU A 201 11.35 -9.70 -35.69
CA LEU A 201 10.21 -9.11 -36.39
C LEU A 201 9.94 -7.69 -35.89
N VAL A 202 10.07 -7.48 -34.59
CA VAL A 202 9.85 -6.20 -33.95
C VAL A 202 10.96 -5.19 -34.27
N GLN A 203 12.22 -5.63 -34.37
CA GLN A 203 13.37 -4.75 -34.66
C GLN A 203 13.55 -4.44 -36.15
N SER A 204 13.07 -5.32 -37.04
CA SER A 204 13.19 -5.10 -38.50
C SER A 204 12.22 -4.05 -39.04
N ASN A 205 11.14 -3.76 -38.29
CA ASN A 205 10.11 -2.78 -38.65
C ASN A 205 10.29 -1.49 -37.85
N ARG A 206 10.12 -0.32 -38.51
CA ARG A 206 10.34 0.99 -37.87
C ARG A 206 9.17 1.49 -37.02
N LYS A 207 7.94 1.05 -37.28
CA LYS A 207 6.73 1.39 -36.51
C LYS A 207 5.76 0.22 -36.57
N ILE A 208 5.72 -0.59 -35.52
CA ILE A 208 4.89 -1.78 -35.44
C ILE A 208 4.01 -1.77 -34.18
N SER A 209 2.72 -2.02 -34.36
CA SER A 209 1.77 -2.26 -33.27
C SER A 209 1.71 -3.76 -33.00
N VAL A 210 1.91 -4.17 -31.76
CA VAL A 210 1.99 -5.59 -31.39
C VAL A 210 1.05 -5.91 -30.24
N ASP A 211 0.18 -6.90 -30.41
CA ASP A 211 -0.58 -7.51 -29.32
C ASP A 211 0.05 -8.86 -28.95
N LEU A 212 0.51 -8.98 -27.70
CA LEU A 212 1.03 -10.23 -27.11
C LEU A 212 0.23 -10.65 -25.88
N SER A 213 -0.90 -10.01 -25.61
CA SER A 213 -1.72 -10.28 -24.43
C SER A 213 -2.12 -11.76 -24.36
N GLY A 214 -2.20 -12.33 -23.15
CA GLY A 214 -2.49 -13.76 -22.95
C GLY A 214 -1.30 -14.73 -23.18
N ASN A 215 -0.11 -14.25 -23.57
CA ASN A 215 1.12 -15.06 -23.59
C ASN A 215 1.92 -14.88 -22.29
N ASN A 216 1.41 -15.41 -21.18
CA ASN A 216 1.88 -15.05 -19.82
C ASN A 216 3.32 -15.46 -19.51
N TYR A 217 3.90 -16.40 -20.25
CA TYR A 217 5.25 -16.94 -20.00
C TYR A 217 6.35 -16.30 -20.83
N LEU A 218 6.06 -15.22 -21.56
CA LEU A 218 7.08 -14.46 -22.27
C LEU A 218 8.04 -13.77 -21.29
N PRO A 219 9.37 -13.90 -21.43
CA PRO A 219 10.31 -13.31 -20.49
C PRO A 219 10.29 -11.77 -20.48
N CYS A 220 10.16 -11.18 -19.29
CA CYS A 220 10.11 -9.71 -19.11
C CYS A 220 11.34 -8.97 -19.67
N LYS A 221 12.51 -9.63 -19.70
CA LYS A 221 13.77 -9.06 -20.25
C LYS A 221 13.62 -8.55 -21.69
N HIS A 222 12.78 -9.19 -22.50
CA HIS A 222 12.59 -8.80 -23.90
C HIS A 222 11.70 -7.57 -24.03
N PHE A 223 10.64 -7.48 -23.23
CA PHE A 223 9.80 -6.29 -23.13
C PHE A 223 10.62 -5.08 -22.69
N LEU A 224 11.44 -5.23 -21.64
CA LEU A 224 12.36 -4.19 -21.19
C LEU A 224 13.28 -3.69 -22.32
N LYS A 225 13.95 -4.61 -23.03
CA LYS A 225 14.85 -4.26 -24.14
C LYS A 225 14.16 -3.46 -25.24
N VAL A 226 12.91 -3.81 -25.58
CA VAL A 226 12.12 -3.09 -26.57
C VAL A 226 11.72 -1.70 -26.06
N MET A 227 11.31 -1.60 -24.80
CA MET A 227 10.95 -0.34 -24.14
C MET A 227 12.16 0.59 -23.90
N GLU A 228 13.38 0.07 -23.88
CA GLU A 228 14.62 0.84 -23.68
C GLU A 228 15.21 1.45 -24.95
N THR A 229 14.78 1.00 -26.14
CA THR A 229 15.40 1.44 -27.39
C THR A 229 15.01 2.91 -27.66
N ASN A 230 15.92 3.83 -27.28
CA ASN A 230 15.78 5.29 -27.12
C ASN A 230 15.48 6.12 -28.40
N ASN A 231 14.64 5.64 -29.31
CA ASN A 231 14.15 6.45 -30.43
C ASN A 231 12.64 6.23 -30.58
N SER A 232 11.86 7.23 -30.17
CA SER A 232 10.44 7.45 -30.50
C SER A 232 9.65 6.19 -30.91
N SER A 233 9.24 5.39 -29.91
CA SER A 233 8.27 4.28 -29.98
C SER A 233 8.19 3.56 -31.34
N LEU A 234 9.25 2.84 -31.73
CA LEU A 234 9.19 1.94 -32.89
C LEU A 234 8.14 0.84 -32.69
N VAL A 235 7.74 0.59 -31.44
CA VAL A 235 6.81 -0.46 -31.05
C VAL A 235 5.70 0.11 -30.17
N THR A 236 4.46 -0.16 -30.54
CA THR A 236 3.27 0.16 -29.75
C THR A 236 2.64 -1.13 -29.27
N PHE A 237 2.57 -1.36 -27.97
CA PHE A 237 1.87 -2.53 -27.43
C PHE A 237 0.36 -2.27 -27.45
N LEU A 238 -0.35 -3.05 -28.24
CA LEU A 238 -1.81 -3.11 -28.19
C LEU A 238 -2.22 -3.84 -26.91
N ASN A 239 -3.31 -3.41 -26.26
CA ASN A 239 -3.77 -3.98 -24.99
C ASN A 239 -2.69 -3.99 -23.88
N TYR A 240 -1.95 -2.89 -23.73
CA TYR A 240 -0.86 -2.71 -22.76
C TYR A 240 -1.22 -3.18 -21.34
N ASP A 241 -2.37 -2.73 -20.82
CA ASP A 241 -2.82 -3.02 -19.44
C ASP A 241 -3.20 -4.49 -19.21
N LYS A 242 -3.40 -5.26 -20.30
CA LYS A 242 -3.76 -6.70 -20.26
C LYS A 242 -2.58 -7.61 -20.61
N THR A 243 -1.40 -7.03 -20.81
CA THR A 243 -0.21 -7.78 -21.20
C THR A 243 0.65 -8.07 -19.98
N PHE A 244 1.02 -9.34 -19.81
CA PHE A 244 1.81 -9.84 -18.70
C PHE A 244 3.10 -10.48 -19.21
N CYS A 245 4.12 -10.56 -18.36
CA CYS A 245 5.38 -11.22 -18.66
C CYS A 245 5.89 -12.01 -17.45
N ALA A 246 6.74 -13.00 -17.71
CA ALA A 246 7.40 -13.80 -16.69
C ALA A 246 8.73 -13.17 -16.25
N LEU A 247 8.80 -12.77 -14.99
CA LEU A 247 9.99 -12.28 -14.31
C LEU A 247 10.70 -13.44 -13.61
N ASP A 248 11.96 -13.66 -13.98
CA ASP A 248 12.82 -14.69 -13.39
C ASP A 248 13.27 -14.25 -11.98
N LEU A 249 12.82 -14.97 -10.94
CA LEU A 249 13.26 -14.74 -9.57
C LEU A 249 14.56 -15.51 -9.35
N ARG A 250 15.68 -14.79 -9.28
CA ARG A 250 16.99 -15.40 -9.01
C ARG A 250 17.08 -15.88 -7.56
N PHE A 251 16.56 -17.07 -7.27
CA PHE A 251 16.91 -17.82 -6.08
C PHE A 251 17.48 -19.18 -6.50
N ASN A 252 18.67 -19.49 -6.00
CA ASN A 252 19.38 -20.72 -6.32
C ASN A 252 18.49 -21.95 -6.01
N TRP A 253 18.56 -22.93 -6.91
CA TRP A 253 17.93 -24.27 -6.89
C TRP A 253 16.49 -24.41 -7.43
N PHE A 254 15.64 -23.37 -7.45
CA PHE A 254 14.30 -23.44 -8.05
C PHE A 254 14.08 -22.32 -9.08
N LYS A 255 13.54 -22.67 -10.27
CA LYS A 255 13.16 -21.68 -11.29
C LYS A 255 11.75 -21.19 -11.01
N ASP A 256 11.61 -20.28 -10.06
CA ASP A 256 10.34 -19.63 -9.82
C ASP A 256 10.20 -18.41 -10.74
N VAL A 257 9.08 -18.35 -11.47
CA VAL A 257 8.72 -17.24 -12.34
C VAL A 257 7.51 -16.51 -11.78
N LEU A 258 7.65 -15.21 -11.58
CA LEU A 258 6.56 -14.34 -11.18
C LEU A 258 5.94 -13.71 -12.44
N ILE A 259 4.63 -13.85 -12.61
CA ILE A 259 3.91 -13.22 -13.72
C ILE A 259 3.54 -11.80 -13.29
N VAL A 260 4.04 -10.80 -14.00
CA VAL A 260 3.83 -9.38 -13.71
C VAL A 260 3.24 -8.64 -14.91
N PRO A 261 2.39 -7.62 -14.71
CA PRO A 261 1.97 -6.72 -15.78
C PRO A 261 3.18 -6.01 -16.39
N ILE A 262 3.17 -5.73 -17.70
CA ILE A 262 4.29 -5.04 -18.34
C ILE A 262 4.44 -3.58 -17.86
N ASP A 263 3.39 -2.97 -17.32
CA ASP A 263 3.47 -1.63 -16.70
C ASP A 263 4.39 -1.59 -15.49
N HIS A 264 4.48 -2.70 -14.75
CA HIS A 264 5.43 -2.84 -13.64
C HIS A 264 6.88 -2.59 -14.10
N LEU A 265 7.23 -2.96 -15.34
CA LEU A 265 8.57 -2.75 -15.90
C LEU A 265 8.89 -1.27 -16.11
N ARG A 266 7.88 -0.49 -16.53
CA ARG A 266 8.00 0.96 -16.70
C ARG A 266 8.19 1.63 -15.34
N VAL A 267 7.34 1.30 -14.36
CA VAL A 267 7.42 1.87 -13.02
C VAL A 267 8.74 1.50 -12.34
N GLN A 268 9.19 0.25 -12.45
CA GLN A 268 10.50 -0.19 -11.95
C GLN A 268 11.65 0.63 -12.53
N LYS A 269 11.60 0.95 -13.83
CA LYS A 269 12.62 1.74 -14.52
C LYS A 269 12.63 3.19 -14.05
N GLU A 270 11.46 3.83 -13.99
CA GLU A 270 11.29 5.20 -13.50
C GLU A 270 11.76 5.32 -12.04
N LEU A 271 11.42 4.32 -11.21
CA LEU A 271 11.88 4.21 -9.84
C LEU A 271 13.40 4.07 -9.76
N ASN A 272 14.02 3.22 -10.58
CA ASN A 272 15.47 3.04 -10.60
C ASN A 272 16.22 4.32 -11.02
N ILE A 273 15.68 5.09 -11.97
CA ILE A 273 16.23 6.40 -12.35
C ILE A 273 16.16 7.36 -11.16
N SER A 274 15.00 7.46 -10.52
CA SER A 274 14.80 8.32 -9.35
C SER A 274 15.68 7.92 -8.17
N CYS A 275 15.87 6.60 -7.97
CA CYS A 275 16.72 6.04 -6.91
C CYS A 275 18.18 6.50 -7.01
N ARG A 276 18.71 6.64 -8.23
CA ARG A 276 20.09 7.12 -8.45
C ARG A 276 20.26 8.61 -8.17
N ASN A 277 19.16 9.36 -8.14
CA ASN A 277 19.17 10.80 -7.89
C ASN A 277 18.98 11.15 -6.40
N ILE A 278 18.84 10.13 -5.53
CA ILE A 278 18.84 10.30 -4.08
C ILE A 278 20.16 10.97 -3.67
N ARG A 279 20.07 11.90 -2.73
CA ARG A 279 21.23 12.61 -2.17
C ARG A 279 21.50 12.17 -0.73
N PRO A 280 22.76 12.17 -0.25
CA PRO A 280 24.02 12.45 -0.97
C PRO A 280 24.27 11.61 -2.25
N ALA A 281 25.01 12.15 -3.21
CA ALA A 281 25.28 11.42 -4.46
C ALA A 281 26.14 10.16 -4.21
N ASP A 282 26.09 9.20 -5.13
CA ASP A 282 26.85 7.94 -5.10
C ASP A 282 26.55 7.01 -3.92
N ILE A 283 25.42 7.24 -3.24
CA ILE A 283 24.89 6.27 -2.29
C ILE A 283 24.21 5.15 -3.07
N ASN A 284 24.71 3.93 -2.93
CA ASN A 284 24.19 2.73 -3.61
C ASN A 284 22.83 2.25 -3.02
N CYS A 285 21.89 3.14 -2.70
CA CYS A 285 20.57 2.76 -2.15
C CYS A 285 19.82 1.78 -3.07
N THR A 286 19.03 0.90 -2.46
CA THR A 286 18.20 -0.07 -3.17
C THR A 286 16.75 0.42 -3.15
N CYS A 287 16.14 0.59 -4.33
CA CYS A 287 14.73 0.96 -4.43
C CYS A 287 13.95 -0.15 -5.13
N VAL A 288 12.87 -0.59 -4.49
CA VAL A 288 11.98 -1.63 -5.02
C VAL A 288 10.53 -1.16 -4.94
N PRO A 289 9.68 -1.52 -5.93
CA PRO A 289 8.25 -1.42 -5.78
C PRO A 289 7.79 -2.30 -4.60
N ASP A 290 6.93 -1.76 -3.76
CA ASP A 290 6.38 -2.48 -2.60
C ASP A 290 4.97 -2.96 -2.94
N ARG A 291 3.94 -2.33 -2.38
CA ARG A 291 2.53 -2.69 -2.63
C ARG A 291 1.75 -1.56 -3.28
N LEU A 292 0.52 -1.85 -3.68
CA LEU A 292 -0.44 -0.81 -4.05
C LEU A 292 -1.00 -0.21 -2.76
N GLU A 293 -0.92 1.11 -2.63
CA GLU A 293 -1.58 1.85 -1.56
C GLU A 293 -2.50 2.91 -2.18
N LEU A 294 -3.63 3.17 -1.52
CA LEU A 294 -4.58 4.19 -1.95
C LEU A 294 -4.04 5.56 -1.51
N MET A 295 -3.66 6.39 -2.49
CA MET A 295 -3.19 7.76 -2.27
C MET A 295 -4.11 8.68 -3.09
N ASP A 296 -4.72 9.68 -2.45
CA ASP A 296 -5.65 10.63 -3.09
C ASP A 296 -6.83 9.98 -3.84
N GLY A 297 -7.34 8.84 -3.34
CA GLY A 297 -8.45 8.12 -3.96
C GLY A 297 -8.06 7.30 -5.21
N VAL A 298 -6.77 7.20 -5.51
CA VAL A 298 -6.23 6.38 -6.62
C VAL A 298 -5.23 5.35 -6.07
N ASN A 299 -5.30 4.12 -6.58
CA ASN A 299 -4.33 3.08 -6.22
C ASN A 299 -2.99 3.37 -6.90
N ASN A 300 -1.99 3.78 -6.12
CA ASN A 300 -0.64 4.05 -6.60
C ASN A 300 0.31 2.95 -6.14
N LEU A 301 1.25 2.56 -7.02
CA LEU A 301 2.35 1.67 -6.64
C LEU A 301 3.33 2.48 -5.79
N VAL A 302 3.54 2.07 -4.54
CA VAL A 302 4.49 2.74 -3.62
C VAL A 302 5.88 2.13 -3.70
N ALA A 303 6.88 2.93 -3.36
CA ALA A 303 8.27 2.53 -3.32
C ALA A 303 8.76 2.25 -1.89
N ALA A 304 9.58 1.21 -1.75
CA ALA A 304 10.42 0.97 -0.58
C ALA A 304 11.88 1.28 -0.92
N VAL A 305 12.50 2.11 -0.10
CA VAL A 305 13.88 2.61 -0.28
C VAL A 305 14.72 2.12 0.90
N ASP A 306 15.80 1.41 0.59
CA ASP A 306 16.78 0.91 1.57
C ASP A 306 18.15 1.55 1.33
N CYS A 307 18.52 2.42 2.25
CA CYS A 307 19.81 3.11 2.36
C CYS A 307 20.53 2.74 3.67
N SER A 308 20.25 1.56 4.23
CA SER A 308 20.93 1.06 5.44
C SER A 308 22.40 0.72 5.18
N GLN A 309 23.24 0.84 6.22
CA GLN A 309 24.67 0.50 6.19
C GLN A 309 25.49 1.25 5.13
N ARG A 310 25.19 2.53 4.89
CA ARG A 310 25.86 3.36 3.86
C ARG A 310 26.73 4.48 4.41
N HIS A 311 27.02 4.45 5.71
CA HIS A 311 27.80 5.48 6.41
C HIS A 311 27.24 6.90 6.24
N LEU A 312 25.91 7.03 6.16
CA LEU A 312 25.24 8.32 6.01
C LEU A 312 25.41 9.15 7.28
N LYS A 313 25.75 10.43 7.11
CA LYS A 313 25.81 11.41 8.21
C LYS A 313 24.55 12.25 8.33
N GLU A 314 23.78 12.31 7.25
CA GLU A 314 22.55 13.08 7.13
C GLU A 314 21.46 12.22 6.50
N MET A 315 20.21 12.59 6.75
CA MET A 315 19.06 11.94 6.14
C MET A 315 19.06 12.17 4.61
N PRO A 316 18.70 11.15 3.81
CA PRO A 316 18.71 11.28 2.36
C PRO A 316 17.63 12.25 1.86
N THR A 317 17.92 13.02 0.82
CA THR A 317 16.96 13.91 0.17
C THR A 317 16.71 13.50 -1.28
N ASN A 318 15.69 14.07 -1.92
CA ASN A 318 15.22 13.68 -3.26
C ASN A 318 14.80 12.20 -3.33
N LEU A 319 14.01 11.75 -2.36
CA LEU A 319 13.45 10.40 -2.40
C LEU A 319 12.60 10.19 -3.66
N PRO A 320 12.53 8.97 -4.21
CA PRO A 320 11.64 8.65 -5.31
C PRO A 320 10.18 9.02 -5.01
N PRO A 321 9.38 9.35 -6.03
CA PRO A 321 7.96 9.63 -5.84
C PRO A 321 7.25 8.43 -5.20
N ASN A 322 6.24 8.70 -4.37
CA ASN A 322 5.46 7.68 -3.63
C ASN A 322 6.32 6.75 -2.76
N THR A 323 7.42 7.24 -2.19
CA THR A 323 8.19 6.47 -1.20
C THR A 323 7.39 6.32 0.09
N ALA A 324 6.94 5.09 0.39
CA ALA A 324 6.15 4.79 1.58
C ALA A 324 7.01 4.23 2.72
N LYS A 325 8.09 3.51 2.38
CA LYS A 325 9.01 2.89 3.35
C LYS A 325 10.43 3.39 3.10
N LEU A 326 11.06 3.91 4.15
CA LEU A 326 12.47 4.32 4.14
C LEU A 326 13.22 3.63 5.27
N ASN A 327 14.28 2.90 4.90
CA ASN A 327 15.24 2.31 5.84
C ASN A 327 16.59 3.01 5.71
N VAL A 328 17.03 3.67 6.78
CA VAL A 328 18.34 4.32 6.90
C VAL A 328 19.07 3.85 8.16
N SER A 329 18.74 2.65 8.65
CA SER A 329 19.34 2.07 9.84
C SER A 329 20.84 1.76 9.67
N TYR A 330 21.59 1.68 10.76
CA TYR A 330 23.03 1.39 10.79
C TYR A 330 23.87 2.42 10.01
N ASN A 331 23.66 3.70 10.30
CA ASN A 331 24.39 4.82 9.73
C ASN A 331 24.93 5.73 10.87
N ASN A 332 25.36 6.94 10.54
CA ASN A 332 25.88 7.94 11.49
C ASN A 332 25.04 9.23 11.44
N ILE A 333 23.72 9.09 11.25
CA ILE A 333 22.79 10.21 11.13
C ILE A 333 22.57 10.82 12.51
N THR A 334 22.66 12.16 12.59
CA THR A 334 22.48 12.90 13.85
C THR A 334 21.22 13.76 13.89
N SER A 335 20.68 14.13 12.73
CA SER A 335 19.55 15.05 12.57
C SER A 335 18.47 14.46 11.66
N LEU A 336 17.22 14.70 12.03
CA LEU A 336 15.99 14.33 11.33
C LEU A 336 15.37 15.51 10.56
N GLN A 337 15.98 16.70 10.58
CA GLN A 337 15.48 17.91 9.92
C GLN A 337 15.05 17.72 8.46
N PRO A 338 15.74 16.91 7.62
CA PRO A 338 15.31 16.67 6.23
C PRO A 338 13.98 15.94 6.07
N VAL A 339 13.40 15.35 7.14
CA VAL A 339 12.06 14.74 7.09
C VAL A 339 10.95 15.77 6.81
N SER A 340 11.26 17.07 6.98
CA SER A 340 10.37 18.17 6.55
C SER A 340 10.36 18.43 5.04
N ASP A 341 11.27 17.82 4.27
CA ASP A 341 11.33 17.95 2.82
C ASP A 341 10.10 17.34 2.13
N PRO A 342 9.59 17.91 1.02
CA PRO A 342 8.44 17.38 0.30
C PRO A 342 8.59 15.92 -0.14
N SER A 343 9.81 15.43 -0.35
CA SER A 343 10.02 14.03 -0.73
C SER A 343 9.63 13.02 0.36
N TYR A 344 9.42 13.46 1.60
CA TYR A 344 8.96 12.64 2.73
C TYR A 344 7.43 12.62 2.92
N GLU A 345 6.66 13.34 2.11
CA GLU A 345 5.21 13.52 2.27
C GLU A 345 4.44 12.19 2.38
N HIS A 346 4.84 11.21 1.59
CA HIS A 346 4.20 9.90 1.50
C HIS A 346 4.85 8.84 2.40
N VAL A 347 5.91 9.18 3.13
CA VAL A 347 6.59 8.22 4.01
C VAL A 347 5.68 7.90 5.17
N ARG A 348 5.48 6.59 5.39
CA ARG A 348 4.65 6.05 6.49
C ARG A 348 5.44 5.09 7.36
N GLN A 349 6.51 4.51 6.84
CA GLN A 349 7.42 3.66 7.62
C GLN A 349 8.83 4.24 7.54
N LEU A 350 9.36 4.65 8.69
CA LEU A 350 10.72 5.19 8.80
C LEU A 350 11.51 4.37 9.81
N LEU A 351 12.58 3.74 9.34
CA LEU A 351 13.52 3.00 10.18
C LEU A 351 14.85 3.77 10.22
N VAL A 352 15.19 4.29 11.40
CA VAL A 352 16.40 5.08 11.68
C VAL A 352 17.21 4.43 12.81
N ASP A 353 17.10 3.11 12.97
CA ASP A 353 17.76 2.37 14.05
C ASP A 353 19.29 2.43 13.96
N HIS A 354 20.00 2.33 15.08
CA HIS A 354 21.47 2.31 15.09
C HIS A 354 22.09 3.52 14.38
N ASN A 355 21.71 4.72 14.84
CA ASN A 355 22.24 6.01 14.40
C ASN A 355 22.65 6.85 15.64
N ASP A 356 23.00 8.12 15.43
CA ASP A 356 23.49 9.03 16.45
C ASP A 356 22.47 10.15 16.77
N ILE A 357 21.17 9.88 16.62
CA ILE A 357 20.10 10.88 16.79
C ILE A 357 19.87 11.17 18.27
N ALA A 358 19.84 12.46 18.64
CA ALA A 358 19.76 12.90 20.04
C ALA A 358 18.35 13.30 20.52
N ASN A 359 17.46 13.72 19.61
CA ASN A 359 16.09 14.11 19.92
C ASN A 359 15.19 14.00 18.68
N ILE A 360 13.87 14.08 18.87
CA ILE A 360 12.86 13.99 17.80
C ILE A 360 12.13 15.31 17.55
N VAL A 361 12.59 16.43 18.12
CA VAL A 361 11.89 17.72 18.06
C VAL A 361 11.78 18.22 16.62
N GLU A 362 12.78 17.91 15.79
CA GLU A 362 12.81 18.27 14.36
C GLU A 362 11.69 17.64 13.53
N LEU A 363 10.96 16.66 14.06
CA LEU A 363 9.79 16.07 13.42
C LEU A 363 8.49 16.86 13.68
N GLU A 364 8.52 17.82 14.60
CA GLU A 364 7.36 18.65 14.92
C GLU A 364 6.84 19.39 13.67
N GLY A 365 5.54 19.24 13.38
CA GLY A 365 4.91 19.87 12.21
C GLY A 365 5.22 19.21 10.86
N THR A 366 5.93 18.08 10.83
CA THR A 366 6.15 17.32 9.60
C THR A 366 4.91 16.50 9.19
N LYS A 367 4.74 16.23 7.89
CA LYS A 367 3.68 15.32 7.41
C LYS A 367 3.89 13.86 7.85
N PHE A 368 5.14 13.47 8.08
CA PHE A 368 5.54 12.14 8.53
C PHE A 368 5.04 11.86 9.95
N ILE A 369 5.52 12.64 10.94
CA ILE A 369 4.65 13.33 11.89
C ILE A 369 3.22 12.80 12.02
N ASP A 370 2.37 13.43 11.23
CA ASP A 370 0.93 13.30 11.18
C ASP A 370 0.39 12.02 10.53
N ASN A 371 1.23 11.15 9.97
CA ASN A 371 0.71 9.99 9.23
C ASN A 371 1.52 8.69 9.36
N PHE A 372 2.61 8.65 10.12
CA PHE A 372 3.40 7.42 10.24
C PHE A 372 2.57 6.22 10.73
N MET A 373 2.86 5.06 10.15
CA MET A 373 2.41 3.75 10.59
C MET A 373 3.48 3.05 11.43
N ILE A 374 4.75 3.18 11.04
CA ILE A 374 5.88 2.60 11.78
C ILE A 374 6.99 3.65 11.87
N PHE A 375 7.42 3.96 13.09
CA PHE A 375 8.60 4.77 13.32
C PHE A 375 9.54 4.03 14.27
N SER A 376 10.71 3.62 13.77
CA SER A 376 11.70 2.89 14.56
C SER A 376 12.94 3.74 14.74
N ILE A 377 13.26 4.07 15.99
CA ILE A 377 14.44 4.85 16.40
C ILE A 377 15.21 4.12 17.50
N THR A 378 15.28 2.79 17.41
CA THR A 378 15.96 1.97 18.40
C THR A 378 17.47 2.17 18.35
N HIS A 379 18.17 1.93 19.46
CA HIS A 379 19.63 1.98 19.54
C HIS A 379 20.23 3.30 19.02
N ASN A 380 19.64 4.44 19.41
CA ASN A 380 20.13 5.78 19.11
C ASN A 380 20.71 6.45 20.37
N LYS A 381 20.97 7.75 20.30
CA LYS A 381 21.52 8.56 21.40
C LYS A 381 20.48 9.51 21.99
N LEU A 382 19.20 9.12 21.99
CA LEU A 382 18.12 9.97 22.47
C LEU A 382 18.36 10.38 23.92
N LYS A 383 18.37 11.70 24.18
CA LYS A 383 18.57 12.25 25.53
C LYS A 383 17.27 12.58 26.23
N THR A 384 16.22 12.93 25.48
CA THR A 384 14.90 13.26 25.99
C THR A 384 13.83 12.76 25.01
N ILE A 385 12.64 12.47 25.52
CA ILE A 385 11.44 12.18 24.71
C ILE A 385 10.44 13.30 24.93
N HIS A 386 10.24 14.12 23.91
CA HIS A 386 9.27 15.20 23.92
C HIS A 386 7.89 14.66 23.53
N THR A 387 7.09 14.24 24.53
CA THR A 387 5.80 13.57 24.32
C THR A 387 4.80 14.37 23.50
N TYR A 388 4.87 15.71 23.53
CA TYR A 388 4.00 16.59 22.75
C TYR A 388 4.15 16.43 21.23
N VAL A 389 5.32 16.00 20.74
CA VAL A 389 5.55 15.73 19.30
C VAL A 389 4.70 14.53 18.84
N LEU A 390 4.31 13.66 19.78
CA LEU A 390 3.64 12.38 19.53
C LEU A 390 2.22 12.30 20.11
N SER A 391 1.78 13.29 20.91
CA SER A 391 0.59 13.17 21.77
C SER A 391 -0.70 12.93 20.99
N ASN A 392 -0.87 13.56 19.83
CA ASN A 392 -2.11 13.48 19.04
C ASN A 392 -2.13 12.25 18.11
N ARG A 393 -1.10 11.41 18.15
CA ARG A 393 -0.87 10.31 17.19
C ARG A 393 -1.45 8.99 17.64
N PHE A 394 -1.37 8.75 18.93
CA PHE A 394 -1.75 7.47 19.53
C PHE A 394 -3.24 7.39 19.90
N GLU A 395 -4.03 8.41 19.55
CA GLU A 395 -5.49 8.41 19.69
C GLU A 395 -6.17 7.38 18.77
N THR A 396 -5.52 6.98 17.67
CA THR A 396 -6.03 5.97 16.73
C THR A 396 -5.22 4.68 16.83
N MET A 397 -5.90 3.54 16.66
CA MET A 397 -5.25 2.23 16.67
C MET A 397 -4.55 2.00 15.32
N GLY A 398 -3.23 1.75 15.31
CA GLY A 398 -2.48 1.58 14.06
C GLY A 398 -0.99 1.94 14.13
N PRO A 399 -0.59 3.15 14.56
CA PRO A 399 0.81 3.56 14.54
C PRO A 399 1.63 2.81 15.59
N SER A 400 2.84 2.40 15.20
CA SER A 400 3.82 1.73 16.05
C SER A 400 5.10 2.56 16.13
N LEU A 401 5.54 2.86 17.36
CA LEU A 401 6.79 3.55 17.66
C LEU A 401 7.72 2.61 18.43
N LEU A 402 8.95 2.45 17.94
CA LEU A 402 9.98 1.62 18.57
C LEU A 402 11.14 2.49 19.07
N ILE A 403 11.41 2.45 20.37
CA ILE A 403 12.37 3.35 21.06
C ILE A 403 13.39 2.61 21.93
N SER A 404 13.37 1.28 21.95
CA SER A 404 14.27 0.47 22.77
C SER A 404 15.76 0.71 22.48
N GLY A 405 16.61 0.51 23.49
CA GLY A 405 18.06 0.65 23.33
C GLY A 405 18.56 2.10 23.37
N ASN A 406 17.69 3.06 23.71
CA ASN A 406 18.07 4.44 24.00
C ASN A 406 18.28 4.67 25.50
N TYR A 407 19.16 5.61 25.83
CA TYR A 407 19.53 6.01 27.19
C TYR A 407 19.26 7.49 27.40
N ILE A 408 18.13 7.80 28.03
CA ILE A 408 17.67 9.17 28.26
C ILE A 408 18.18 9.71 29.61
N HIS A 409 18.22 11.04 29.73
CA HIS A 409 18.40 11.70 31.01
C HIS A 409 17.10 11.61 31.82
N CYS A 410 17.16 10.99 33.00
CA CYS A 410 16.00 10.77 33.85
C CYS A 410 15.97 11.78 34.99
N ASP A 411 14.91 12.57 35.02
CA ASP A 411 14.63 13.61 36.01
C ASP A 411 13.23 13.43 36.62
N CYS A 412 12.82 14.37 37.48
CA CYS A 412 11.49 14.30 38.09
C CYS A 412 10.36 14.37 37.04
N ASN A 413 10.56 15.07 35.92
CA ASN A 413 9.58 15.13 34.84
C ASN A 413 9.46 13.78 34.10
N THR A 414 10.57 13.06 33.96
CA THR A 414 10.60 11.71 33.39
C THR A 414 9.73 10.75 34.18
N GLU A 415 9.78 10.82 35.51
CA GLU A 415 8.95 9.99 36.38
C GLU A 415 7.47 10.41 36.37
N LYS A 416 7.20 11.73 36.43
CA LYS A 416 5.83 12.25 36.56
C LYS A 416 5.05 12.34 35.25
N VAL A 417 5.73 12.45 34.11
CA VAL A 417 5.11 12.69 32.80
C VAL A 417 5.42 11.58 31.81
N LEU A 418 6.72 11.32 31.55
CA LEU A 418 7.10 10.37 30.50
C LEU A 418 6.70 8.93 30.84
N LYS A 419 6.96 8.48 32.07
CA LYS A 419 6.61 7.13 32.52
C LYS A 419 5.10 6.84 32.44
N PRO A 420 4.19 7.68 32.98
CA PRO A 420 2.75 7.49 32.79
C PRO A 420 2.34 7.47 31.32
N TRP A 421 2.90 8.38 30.50
CA TRP A 421 2.61 8.45 29.08
C TRP A 421 3.02 7.16 28.33
N LEU A 422 4.18 6.57 28.65
CA LEU A 422 4.61 5.29 28.08
C LEU A 422 3.66 4.14 28.45
N LEU A 423 3.17 4.12 29.69
CA LEU A 423 2.25 3.10 30.18
C LEU A 423 0.84 3.24 29.58
N GLU A 424 0.39 4.46 29.29
CA GLU A 424 -0.87 4.72 28.61
C GLU A 424 -0.80 4.28 27.13
N ASN A 425 0.34 4.52 26.48
CA ASN A 425 0.55 4.27 25.06
C ASN A 425 1.23 2.92 24.73
N PHE A 426 1.23 1.97 25.67
CA PHE A 426 1.96 0.70 25.55
C PHE A 426 1.58 -0.16 24.33
N LYS A 427 0.38 0.02 23.76
CA LYS A 427 -0.07 -0.68 22.55
C LYS A 427 0.63 -0.15 21.30
N ASN A 428 0.84 1.16 21.23
CA ASN A 428 1.51 1.83 20.13
C ASN A 428 3.03 1.85 20.31
N ILE A 429 3.53 1.70 21.53
CA ILE A 429 4.96 1.64 21.85
C ILE A 429 5.27 0.27 22.46
N PRO A 430 5.27 -0.82 21.68
CA PRO A 430 5.35 -2.18 22.24
C PRO A 430 6.68 -2.47 22.96
N ASP A 431 7.74 -1.76 22.61
CA ASP A 431 9.10 -1.95 23.16
C ASP A 431 9.47 -0.92 24.24
N TYR A 432 8.47 -0.22 24.82
CA TYR A 432 8.66 0.84 25.82
C TYR A 432 9.55 0.44 27.01
N LYS A 433 9.55 -0.83 27.41
CA LYS A 433 10.40 -1.39 28.48
C LYS A 433 11.90 -1.32 28.18
N GLY A 434 12.25 -1.21 26.89
CA GLY A 434 13.63 -1.11 26.43
C GLY A 434 14.24 0.29 26.56
N LEU A 435 13.46 1.31 26.93
CA LEU A 435 13.94 2.67 27.19
C LEU A 435 14.55 2.76 28.59
N LYS A 436 15.82 3.18 28.68
CA LYS A 436 16.59 3.18 29.94
C LYS A 436 17.10 4.57 30.30
N CYS A 437 17.44 4.75 31.56
CA CYS A 437 18.13 5.94 32.06
C CYS A 437 19.66 5.82 31.88
N GLU A 438 20.34 6.92 31.58
CA GLU A 438 21.81 6.97 31.38
C GLU A 438 22.62 6.62 32.64
N ASP A 439 22.21 7.09 33.83
CA ASP A 439 22.97 6.93 35.09
C ASP A 439 22.77 5.57 35.78
N ASN A 440 22.62 4.48 35.02
CA ASN A 440 22.35 3.13 35.55
C ASN A 440 21.10 3.02 36.44
N MET A 441 20.15 3.95 36.33
CA MET A 441 18.89 3.90 37.11
C MET A 441 17.89 2.84 36.61
N GLY A 442 18.25 2.08 35.57
CA GLY A 442 17.42 1.01 35.01
C GLY A 442 16.47 1.50 33.92
N ALA A 443 15.35 0.78 33.75
CA ALA A 443 14.32 1.13 32.78
C ALA A 443 13.47 2.32 33.27
N VAL A 444 13.04 3.18 32.34
CA VAL A 444 12.24 4.38 32.66
C VAL A 444 10.92 4.02 33.34
N VAL A 445 10.31 2.89 32.97
CA VAL A 445 9.05 2.44 33.58
C VAL A 445 9.19 1.94 35.01
N ASP A 446 10.41 1.53 35.40
CA ASP A 446 10.72 1.06 36.75
C ASP A 446 11.24 2.20 37.65
N LEU A 447 11.32 3.43 37.11
CA LEU A 447 11.82 4.61 37.82
C LEU A 447 10.92 4.94 39.01
N ARG A 448 11.51 5.21 40.18
CA ARG A 448 10.79 5.62 41.40
C ARG A 448 10.93 7.12 41.63
N GLU A 449 9.86 7.76 42.10
CA GLU A 449 9.83 9.18 42.42
C GLU A 449 10.99 9.58 43.36
N SER A 450 11.28 8.78 44.39
CA SER A 450 12.35 9.04 45.34
C SER A 450 13.78 9.05 44.77
N GLN A 451 13.98 8.49 43.57
CA GLN A 451 15.30 8.43 42.92
C GLN A 451 15.63 9.71 42.14
N VAL A 452 14.61 10.45 41.68
CA VAL A 452 14.78 11.58 40.74
C VAL A 452 14.08 12.86 41.17
N CYS A 453 13.02 12.77 41.97
CA CYS A 453 12.34 13.93 42.52
C CYS A 453 12.92 14.28 43.89
N HIS A 454 13.92 15.16 43.88
CA HIS A 454 14.34 15.84 45.10
C HIS A 454 13.33 16.95 45.40
N THR A 455 12.36 16.67 46.26
CA THR A 455 11.59 17.75 46.88
C THR A 455 12.52 18.49 47.84
N PRO A 456 12.65 19.83 47.76
CA PRO A 456 13.25 20.56 48.87
C PRO A 456 12.45 20.19 50.13
N ARG A 457 13.13 19.89 51.24
CA ARG A 457 12.48 19.61 52.53
C ARG A 457 11.58 20.80 52.87
N ASP A 458 10.27 20.63 52.71
CA ASP A 458 9.31 21.70 52.99
C ASP A 458 9.28 21.99 54.49
N TRP A 459 9.07 23.26 54.82
CA TRP A 459 8.95 23.74 56.20
C TRP A 459 7.81 23.06 57.00
N THR A 460 6.93 22.32 56.32
CA THR A 460 5.82 21.55 56.89
C THR A 460 6.28 20.44 57.84
N ASP A 461 7.47 19.86 57.65
CA ASP A 461 8.01 18.89 58.61
C ASP A 461 8.26 19.56 59.98
N TYR A 462 8.70 20.82 59.99
CA TYR A 462 8.90 21.60 61.21
C TYR A 462 7.58 22.01 61.88
N ILE A 463 6.49 22.17 61.11
CA ILE A 463 5.17 22.51 61.64
C ILE A 463 4.68 21.40 62.58
N TYR A 464 4.89 20.12 62.27
CA TYR A 464 4.50 19.02 63.16
C TYR A 464 5.26 19.03 64.50
N TYR A 465 6.55 19.37 64.49
CA TYR A 465 7.32 19.53 65.72
C TYR A 465 6.86 20.72 66.56
N ILE A 466 6.49 21.84 65.92
CA ILE A 466 5.95 23.03 66.60
C ILE A 466 4.58 22.71 67.22
N ILE A 467 3.67 22.08 66.47
CA ILE A 467 2.36 21.63 66.99
C ILE A 467 2.56 20.66 68.16
N GLY A 468 3.48 19.70 68.04
CA GLY A 468 3.80 18.78 69.13
C GLY A 468 4.29 19.48 70.40
N LEU A 469 5.14 20.50 70.26
CA LEU A 469 5.63 21.30 71.37
C LEU A 469 4.51 22.14 72.01
N GLU A 470 3.62 22.74 71.21
CA GLU A 470 2.47 23.51 71.71
C GLU A 470 1.50 22.62 72.50
N VAL A 471 1.18 21.43 71.98
CA VAL A 471 0.32 20.46 72.68
C VAL A 471 0.95 20.03 74.01
N LEU A 472 2.27 19.78 74.03
CA LEU A 472 2.98 19.43 75.26
C LEU A 472 2.89 20.55 76.32
N ILE A 473 3.11 21.81 75.91
CA ILE A 473 3.01 22.97 76.80
C ILE A 473 1.58 23.13 77.34
N LEU A 474 0.58 22.96 76.48
CA LEU A 474 -0.84 23.02 76.87
C LEU A 474 -1.18 21.94 77.92
N VAL A 475 -0.74 20.70 77.71
CA VAL A 475 -0.96 19.60 78.66
C VAL A 475 -0.27 19.88 79.99
N LEU A 476 0.96 20.41 79.98
CA LEU A 476 1.66 20.79 81.21
C LEU A 476 0.93 21.92 81.96
N LEU A 477 0.41 22.92 81.24
CA LEU A 477 -0.40 23.99 81.81
C LEU A 477 -1.69 23.47 82.44
N ILE A 478 -2.46 22.64 81.72
CA ILE A 478 -3.71 22.05 82.23
C ILE A 478 -3.43 21.18 83.46
N SER A 479 -2.36 20.39 83.41
CA SER A 479 -1.92 19.54 84.52
C SER A 479 -1.54 20.38 85.74
N LYS A 480 -0.81 21.49 85.53
CA LYS A 480 -0.45 22.42 86.61
C LYS A 480 -1.66 23.12 87.21
N VAL A 481 -2.58 23.60 86.38
CA VAL A 481 -3.83 24.26 86.82
C VAL A 481 -4.70 23.26 87.61
N SER A 482 -4.82 22.03 87.13
CA SER A 482 -5.58 20.98 87.81
C SER A 482 -4.95 20.60 89.15
N TYR A 483 -3.62 20.52 89.21
CA TYR A 483 -2.87 20.30 90.45
C TYR A 483 -3.08 21.44 91.46
N ASP A 484 -2.95 22.69 91.02
CA ASP A 484 -3.15 23.87 91.87
C ASP A 484 -4.59 23.98 92.38
N TYR A 485 -5.57 23.67 91.53
CA TYR A 485 -6.99 23.60 91.94
C TYR A 485 -7.23 22.51 92.99
N TRP A 486 -6.62 21.33 92.82
CA TRP A 486 -6.73 20.24 93.79
C TRP A 486 -6.10 20.60 95.14
N VAL A 487 -4.91 21.23 95.15
CA VAL A 487 -4.25 21.73 96.37
C VAL A 487 -5.08 22.80 97.05
N PHE A 488 -5.63 23.75 96.29
CA PHE A 488 -6.51 24.78 96.83
C PHE A 488 -7.74 24.17 97.52
N LYS A 489 -8.39 23.17 96.90
CA LYS A 489 -9.57 22.52 97.46
C LYS A 489 -9.27 21.68 98.71
N THR A 490 -8.08 21.09 98.81
CA THR A 490 -7.71 20.21 99.93
C THR A 490 -7.06 20.95 101.09
N ALA A 491 -6.28 22.00 100.84
CA ALA A 491 -5.46 22.68 101.85
C ALA A 491 -5.78 24.17 102.02
N GLY A 492 -6.60 24.78 101.16
CA GLY A 492 -7.01 26.19 101.25
C GLY A 492 -5.94 27.22 100.85
N TYR A 493 -4.74 26.77 100.46
CA TYR A 493 -3.67 27.66 99.99
C TYR A 493 -3.90 28.10 98.55
N LEU A 494 -3.84 29.41 98.28
CA LEU A 494 -3.85 29.93 96.91
C LEU A 494 -2.56 29.54 96.16
N PRO A 495 -2.66 29.27 94.83
CA PRO A 495 -1.49 29.03 94.01
C PRO A 495 -0.49 30.20 94.09
N TRP A 496 0.81 29.91 94.01
CA TRP A 496 1.90 30.87 94.23
C TRP A 496 1.74 32.24 93.52
N PRO A 497 1.30 32.31 92.24
CA PRO A 497 1.07 33.61 91.59
C PRO A 497 -0.05 34.43 92.24
N ALA A 498 -1.13 33.76 92.67
CA ALA A 498 -2.30 34.42 93.27
C ALA A 498 -2.02 34.90 94.71
N ASN A 499 -1.19 34.17 95.47
CA ASN A 499 -0.76 34.59 96.81
C ASN A 499 0.19 35.80 96.79
N LYS A 500 0.79 36.11 95.62
CA LYS A 500 1.71 37.24 95.41
C LYS A 500 1.08 38.40 94.63
N MET A 501 -0.20 38.32 94.27
CA MET A 501 -0.88 39.45 93.61
C MET A 501 -1.04 40.62 94.59
N PRO A 502 -0.67 41.85 94.19
CA PRO A 502 -0.94 43.03 95.01
C PRO A 502 -2.45 43.20 95.18
N ARG A 503 -2.90 43.45 96.43
CA ARG A 503 -4.31 43.72 96.71
C ARG A 503 -4.77 44.94 95.92
N LEU A 504 -5.91 44.82 95.25
CA LEU A 504 -6.52 45.94 94.55
C LEU A 504 -7.06 46.93 95.58
N PRO A 505 -7.07 48.24 95.30
CA PRO A 505 -7.48 49.29 96.25
C PRO A 505 -8.93 49.16 96.77
N CYS A 506 -9.74 48.26 96.20
CA CYS A 506 -11.11 48.00 96.63
C CYS A 506 -11.22 47.03 97.83
N ASP A 507 -10.17 46.27 98.16
CA ASP A 507 -10.20 45.30 99.27
C ASP A 507 -10.15 45.96 100.66
N TRP A 508 -9.92 47.27 100.72
CA TRP A 508 -9.89 48.06 101.97
C TRP A 508 -11.26 48.54 102.44
N LEU A 509 -12.33 48.39 101.65
CA LEU A 509 -13.65 48.94 101.97
C LEU A 509 -14.58 48.00 102.75
N CYS A 510 -14.16 46.75 103.01
CA CYS A 510 -15.00 45.72 103.63
C CYS A 510 -14.44 45.14 104.95
N GLU A 511 -13.54 45.84 105.64
CA GLU A 511 -13.16 45.52 107.04
C GLU A 511 -13.85 46.44 108.05
#